data_AF-A0A349KTV8-F1
#
_entry.id   AF-A0A349KTV8-F1
#
_cell.length_a   1.000
_cell.length_b   1.000
_cell.length_c   1.000
_cell.angle_alpha   90.00
_cell.angle_beta   90.00
_cell.angle_gamma   90.00
#
_symmetry.space_group_name_H-M   'P 1'
#
loop_
_entity.id
_entity.type
_entity.pdbx_description
1 polymer ?
#
loop_
_entity_poly.entity_id
_entity_poly.type
_entity_poly.pdbx_seq_one_letter_code
_entity_poly.pdbx_strand_id
1 'polypeptide(L)'
;MADPEKPTQELASEFFILGLTSDGKQFRPSDWAERLCGVMSCFRPEGSGGRNAHLQFSPYVRPTVVNGVKAVVVNGKLREIEPMAMHFVVEFAKDNDLQVVDACFLPSPNEPRV
;
A
#
# COMPACT_ATOMS: atom_id res chain seq x y z
N MET A 1 14.95 16.56 -30.09
CA MET A 1 14.87 16.98 -28.68
C MET A 1 13.40 16.93 -28.29
N ALA A 2 13.00 15.86 -27.64
CA ALA A 2 11.71 15.71 -27.00
C ALA A 2 11.94 14.61 -25.95
N ASP A 3 12.26 15.03 -24.73
CA ASP A 3 12.26 14.13 -23.59
C ASP A 3 10.81 13.65 -23.39
N PRO A 4 10.53 12.35 -23.32
CA PRO A 4 9.20 11.90 -22.94
C PRO A 4 9.02 12.26 -21.47
N GLU A 5 7.97 13.02 -21.19
CA GLU A 5 7.52 13.36 -19.84
C GLU A 5 7.33 12.05 -19.05
N LYS A 6 8.34 11.67 -18.25
CA LYS A 6 8.15 10.73 -17.15
C LYS A 6 7.04 11.36 -16.30
N PRO A 7 5.94 10.66 -16.00
CA PRO A 7 5.02 11.16 -14.99
C PRO A 7 5.89 11.41 -13.77
N THR A 8 5.91 12.64 -13.27
CA THR A 8 6.50 12.98 -11.99
C THR A 8 5.78 12.13 -10.96
N GLN A 9 6.28 10.92 -10.76
CA GLN A 9 6.01 10.11 -9.60
C GLN A 9 6.60 10.95 -8.48
N GLU A 10 5.80 11.84 -7.89
CA GLU A 10 5.99 12.21 -6.50
C GLU A 10 6.36 10.91 -5.81
N LEU A 11 7.56 10.88 -5.23
CA LEU A 11 8.06 9.79 -4.42
C LEU A 11 7.16 9.72 -3.19
N ALA A 12 5.90 9.34 -3.40
CA ALA A 12 4.97 9.00 -2.37
C ALA A 12 5.63 7.81 -1.69
N SER A 13 6.08 8.02 -0.46
CA SER A 13 6.69 6.99 0.35
C SER A 13 5.66 5.87 0.53
N GLU A 14 5.73 4.87 -0.32
CA GLU A 14 4.94 3.66 -0.20
C GLU A 14 5.66 2.71 0.75
N PHE A 15 4.90 1.96 1.53
CA PHE A 15 5.43 0.90 2.37
C PHE A 15 4.51 -0.31 2.30
N PHE A 16 5.07 -1.48 2.63
CA PHE A 16 4.33 -2.72 2.75
C PHE A 16 4.23 -3.14 4.20
N ILE A 17 3.04 -3.58 4.58
CA ILE A 17 2.81 -4.35 5.80
C ILE A 17 2.80 -5.82 5.38
N LEU A 18 3.82 -6.57 5.76
CA LEU A 18 3.93 -7.99 5.46
C LEU A 18 3.09 -8.79 6.44
N GLY A 19 2.41 -9.83 5.95
CA GLY A 19 1.74 -10.83 6.77
C GLY A 19 2.73 -11.79 7.43
N LEU A 20 3.85 -11.27 7.92
CA LEU A 20 4.86 -11.96 8.71
C LEU A 20 5.04 -11.21 10.02
N THR A 21 5.07 -11.95 11.13
CA THR A 21 5.42 -11.36 12.42
C THR A 21 6.92 -11.08 12.53
N SER A 22 7.37 -10.36 13.55
CA SER A 22 8.81 -10.17 13.79
C SER A 22 9.56 -11.51 13.97
N ASP A 23 8.89 -12.51 14.56
CA ASP A 23 9.35 -13.90 14.68
C ASP A 23 9.36 -14.70 13.36
N GLY A 24 8.96 -14.11 12.24
CA GLY A 24 8.93 -14.76 10.92
C GLY A 24 7.75 -15.71 10.71
N LYS A 25 6.73 -15.70 11.57
CA LYS A 25 5.52 -16.54 11.42
C LYS A 25 4.52 -15.85 10.50
N GLN A 26 3.82 -16.65 9.69
CA GLN A 26 2.76 -16.12 8.83
C GLN A 26 1.55 -15.69 9.65
N PHE A 27 1.14 -14.43 9.47
CA PHE A 27 -0.05 -13.86 10.09
C PHE A 27 -1.34 -14.50 9.55
N ARG A 28 -2.31 -14.68 10.44
CA ARG A 28 -3.60 -15.33 10.15
C ARG A 28 -4.74 -14.46 10.67
N PRO A 29 -5.93 -14.53 10.07
CA PRO A 29 -6.32 -15.40 8.95
C PRO A 29 -5.69 -14.99 7.62
N SER A 30 -5.70 -15.88 6.62
CA SER A 30 -5.05 -15.63 5.31
C SER A 30 -5.73 -14.55 4.47
N ASP A 31 -6.94 -14.13 4.85
CA ASP A 31 -7.74 -13.07 4.23
C ASP A 31 -7.60 -11.71 4.94
N TRP A 32 -6.65 -11.57 5.88
CA TRP A 32 -6.48 -10.35 6.66
C TRP A 32 -6.21 -9.12 5.79
N ALA A 33 -5.44 -9.27 4.71
CA ALA A 33 -5.06 -8.19 3.83
C ALA A 33 -6.29 -7.63 3.12
N GLU A 34 -7.16 -8.51 2.61
CA GLU A 34 -8.43 -8.18 1.98
C GLU A 34 -9.39 -7.52 3.00
N ARG A 35 -9.42 -7.99 4.25
CA ARG A 35 -10.22 -7.38 5.33
C ARG A 35 -9.75 -5.96 5.66
N LEU A 36 -8.45 -5.75 5.83
CA LEU A 36 -7.89 -4.42 6.10
C LEU A 36 -8.19 -3.47 4.93
N CYS A 37 -7.98 -3.90 3.70
CA CYS A 37 -8.26 -3.08 2.52
C CYS A 37 -9.77 -2.79 2.35
N GLY A 38 -10.64 -3.70 2.78
CA GLY A 38 -12.08 -3.49 2.83
C GLY A 38 -12.48 -2.37 3.79
N VAL A 39 -11.91 -2.35 4.99
CA VAL A 39 -12.10 -1.24 5.97
C VAL A 39 -11.63 0.08 5.38
N MET A 40 -10.54 0.08 4.61
CA MET A 40 -9.98 1.28 4.00
C MET A 40 -10.65 1.71 2.69
N SER A 41 -11.64 0.97 2.19
CA SER A 41 -12.28 1.20 0.88
C SER A 41 -12.93 2.58 0.71
N CYS A 42 -13.33 3.22 1.82
CA CYS A 42 -13.96 4.53 1.85
C CYS A 42 -12.98 5.70 1.59
N PHE A 43 -11.68 5.52 1.79
CA PHE A 43 -10.69 6.57 1.61
C PHE A 43 -10.30 6.70 0.14
N ARG A 44 -10.92 7.64 -0.56
CA ARG A 44 -10.73 7.86 -2.00
C ARG A 44 -10.76 9.35 -2.33
N PRO A 45 -10.08 9.79 -3.40
CA PRO A 45 -10.17 11.18 -3.84
C PRO A 45 -11.61 11.51 -4.25
N GLU A 46 -12.05 12.74 -3.95
CA GLU A 46 -13.40 13.22 -4.24
C GLU A 46 -13.75 13.01 -5.73
N GLY A 47 -14.96 12.51 -6.01
CA GLY A 47 -15.43 12.25 -7.39
C GLY A 47 -15.02 10.91 -8.00
N SER A 48 -14.12 10.13 -7.37
CA SER A 48 -13.77 8.76 -7.83
C SER A 48 -14.79 7.68 -7.41
N GLY A 49 -15.85 8.08 -6.71
CA GLY A 49 -16.90 7.24 -6.16
C GLY A 49 -18.04 6.93 -7.15
N GLY A 50 -17.80 6.10 -8.17
CA GLY A 50 -18.87 5.61 -9.04
C GLY A 50 -19.86 4.69 -8.32
N ARG A 51 -20.90 4.23 -9.04
CA ARG A 51 -22.00 3.37 -8.53
C ARG A 51 -21.53 2.05 -7.85
N ASN A 52 -20.27 1.66 -8.03
CA ASN A 52 -19.63 0.46 -7.48
C ASN A 52 -18.40 0.76 -6.59
N ALA A 53 -18.20 2.00 -6.13
CA ALA A 53 -16.98 2.38 -5.41
C ALA A 53 -16.80 1.68 -4.05
N HIS A 54 -17.90 1.29 -3.40
CA HIS A 54 -17.87 0.51 -2.16
C HIS A 54 -17.44 -0.95 -2.37
N LEU A 55 -17.45 -1.45 -3.62
CA LEU A 55 -17.02 -2.81 -3.96
C LEU A 55 -15.53 -2.90 -4.32
N GLN A 56 -14.83 -1.77 -4.33
CA GLN A 56 -13.46 -1.68 -4.76
C GLN A 56 -12.58 -1.30 -3.55
N PHE A 57 -11.29 -1.61 -3.60
CA PHE A 57 -10.33 -1.15 -2.59
C PHE A 57 -9.92 0.32 -2.85
N SER A 58 -9.46 0.99 -1.80
CA SER A 58 -8.89 2.34 -1.93
C SER A 58 -7.65 2.30 -2.84
N PRO A 59 -7.41 3.33 -3.68
CA PRO A 59 -6.16 3.41 -4.45
C PRO A 59 -4.92 3.48 -3.55
N TYR A 60 -5.09 3.93 -2.29
CA TYR A 60 -4.00 4.14 -1.34
C TYR A 60 -3.68 2.93 -0.47
N VAL A 61 -4.60 1.98 -0.31
CA VAL A 61 -4.42 0.77 0.51
C VAL A 61 -4.92 -0.43 -0.27
N ARG A 62 -4.00 -1.29 -0.70
CA ARG A 62 -4.31 -2.40 -1.62
C ARG A 62 -3.69 -3.71 -1.15
N PRO A 63 -4.38 -4.86 -1.32
CA PRO A 63 -3.81 -6.15 -1.01
C PRO A 63 -2.80 -6.53 -2.10
N THR A 64 -1.70 -7.16 -1.71
CA THR A 64 -0.66 -7.66 -2.61
C THR A 64 -0.02 -8.93 -2.05
N VAL A 65 0.94 -9.48 -2.79
CA VAL A 65 1.76 -10.61 -2.36
C VAL A 65 3.23 -10.26 -2.59
N VAL A 66 4.03 -10.33 -1.54
CA VAL A 66 5.48 -10.09 -1.57
C VAL A 66 6.17 -11.39 -1.19
N ASN A 67 7.02 -11.94 -2.07
CA ASN A 67 7.74 -13.21 -1.85
C ASN A 67 6.82 -14.37 -1.43
N GLY A 68 5.62 -14.47 -2.00
CA GLY A 68 4.64 -15.51 -1.66
C GLY A 68 3.87 -15.29 -0.35
N VAL A 69 4.15 -14.20 0.38
CA VAL A 69 3.44 -13.81 1.60
C VAL A 69 2.40 -12.74 1.28
N LYS A 70 1.20 -12.90 1.82
CA LYS A 70 0.16 -11.86 1.79
C LYS A 70 0.66 -10.58 2.44
N ALA A 71 0.45 -9.45 1.79
CA ALA A 71 0.88 -8.14 2.27
C ALA A 71 -0.14 -7.06 1.87
N VAL A 72 -0.02 -5.89 2.49
CA VAL A 72 -0.78 -4.70 2.11
C VAL A 72 0.20 -3.61 1.73
N VAL A 73 0.02 -3.01 0.56
CA VAL A 73 0.75 -1.79 0.16
C VAL A 73 -0.05 -0.57 0.60
N VAL A 74 0.63 0.37 1.24
CA VAL A 74 0.07 1.64 1.71
C VAL A 74 0.83 2.77 1.04
N ASN A 75 0.10 3.70 0.43
CA ASN A 75 0.66 4.89 -0.19
C ASN A 75 0.71 6.05 0.82
N GLY A 76 1.87 6.71 0.91
CA GLY A 76 2.10 7.85 1.81
C GLY A 76 1.10 8.99 1.66
N LYS A 77 0.51 9.19 0.47
CA LYS A 77 -0.54 10.19 0.21
C LYS A 77 -1.79 9.98 1.06
N LEU A 78 -2.02 8.76 1.58
CA LEU A 78 -3.10 8.51 2.55
C LEU A 78 -2.99 9.45 3.75
N ARG A 79 -1.77 9.80 4.18
CA ARG A 79 -1.55 10.70 5.32
C ARG A 79 -2.00 12.13 5.04
N GLU A 80 -1.86 12.59 3.81
CA GLU A 80 -2.25 13.94 3.40
C GLU A 80 -3.77 14.08 3.28
N ILE A 81 -4.45 12.97 2.94
CA ILE A 81 -5.89 12.91 2.77
C ILE A 81 -6.59 12.66 4.10
N GLU A 82 -6.18 11.61 4.80
CA GLU A 82 -6.76 11.19 6.08
C GLU A 82 -5.65 10.69 7.02
N PRO A 83 -5.07 11.58 7.84
CA PRO A 83 -4.02 11.21 8.80
C PRO A 83 -4.42 10.10 9.76
N MET A 84 -5.70 10.03 10.15
CA MET A 84 -6.21 9.00 11.06
C MET A 84 -6.24 7.62 10.41
N ALA A 85 -6.53 7.53 9.12
CA ALA A 85 -6.48 6.28 8.37
C ALA A 85 -5.03 5.77 8.25
N MET A 86 -4.08 6.68 8.00
CA MET A 86 -2.65 6.34 8.02
C MET A 86 -2.22 5.84 9.41
N HIS A 87 -2.64 6.51 10.47
CA HIS A 87 -2.33 6.06 11.83
C HIS A 87 -2.89 4.67 12.11
N PHE A 88 -4.15 4.42 11.72
CA PHE A 88 -4.80 3.13 11.90
C PHE A 88 -4.06 1.98 11.20
N VAL A 89 -3.58 2.14 9.96
CA VAL A 89 -2.80 1.05 9.31
C VAL A 89 -1.47 0.79 10.01
N VAL A 90 -0.81 1.84 10.49
CA VAL A 90 0.48 1.71 11.20
C VAL A 90 0.28 1.06 12.57
N GLU A 91 -0.74 1.47 13.32
CA GLU A 91 -1.12 0.84 14.59
C GLU A 91 -1.55 -0.61 14.38
N PHE A 92 -2.32 -0.91 13.34
CA PHE A 92 -2.69 -2.28 13.01
C PHE A 92 -1.46 -3.17 12.80
N ALA A 93 -0.45 -2.69 12.07
CA ALA A 93 0.79 -3.44 11.89
C ALA A 93 1.51 -3.65 13.23
N LYS A 94 1.61 -2.60 14.05
CA LYS A 94 2.28 -2.66 15.35
C LYS A 94 1.60 -3.61 16.34
N ASP A 95 0.28 -3.52 16.48
CA ASP A 95 -0.50 -4.32 17.43
C ASP A 95 -0.49 -5.81 17.08
N ASN A 96 -0.31 -6.14 15.80
CA ASN A 96 -0.23 -7.51 15.30
C ASN A 96 1.22 -7.98 15.07
N ASP A 97 2.21 -7.21 15.51
CA ASP A 97 3.65 -7.49 15.36
C ASP A 97 4.08 -7.73 13.90
N LEU A 98 3.43 -7.06 12.95
CA LEU A 98 3.69 -7.25 11.52
C LEU A 98 4.93 -6.47 11.07
N GLN A 99 5.71 -7.09 10.20
CA GLN A 99 6.86 -6.44 9.60
C GLN A 99 6.41 -5.35 8.62
N VAL A 100 6.97 -4.15 8.78
CA VAL A 100 6.77 -3.03 7.87
C VAL A 100 8.06 -2.79 7.09
N VAL A 101 7.96 -2.71 5.78
CA VAL A 101 9.10 -2.51 4.87
C VAL A 101 8.80 -1.39 3.88
N ASP A 102 9.74 -0.46 3.72
CA ASP A 102 9.61 0.61 2.74
C ASP A 102 9.66 0.07 1.31
N ALA A 103 8.81 0.61 0.45
CA ALA A 103 8.84 0.29 -0.97
C ALA A 103 9.97 1.08 -1.63
N CYS A 104 10.97 0.35 -2.15
CA CYS A 104 12.02 0.94 -2.97
C CYS A 104 11.70 0.70 -4.44
N PHE A 105 11.71 1.77 -5.24
CA PHE A 105 11.69 1.65 -6.69
C PHE A 105 13.06 1.14 -7.16
N LEU A 106 13.11 -0.11 -7.65
CA LEU A 106 14.26 -0.57 -8.40
C LEU A 106 14.10 -0.11 -9.86
N PRO A 107 15.04 0.67 -10.41
CA PRO A 107 15.01 1.01 -11.82
C PRO A 107 15.08 -0.27 -12.64
N SER A 108 14.32 -0.33 -13.73
CA SER A 108 14.31 -1.51 -14.60
C SER A 108 15.75 -1.82 -15.04
N PRO A 109 16.15 -3.10 -15.15
CA PRO A 109 17.52 -3.49 -15.48
C PRO A 109 18.05 -2.92 -16.81
N ASN A 110 17.18 -2.33 -17.62
CA ASN A 110 17.46 -1.86 -18.97
C ASN A 110 17.42 -0.33 -19.12
N GLU A 111 17.54 0.43 -18.03
CA GLU A 111 17.77 1.88 -18.13
C GLU A 111 19.28 2.12 -18.34
N PRO A 112 19.72 2.64 -19.50
CA PRO A 112 21.12 2.94 -19.71
C PRO A 112 21.56 3.98 -18.69
N ARG A 113 22.63 3.68 -17.95
CA ARG A 113 23.32 4.68 -17.12
C ARG A 113 23.88 5.74 -18.05
N VAL A 114 23.17 6.87 -18.15
CA VAL A 114 23.67 8.11 -18.76
C VAL A 114 24.63 8.81 -17.80
#